data_AF-A0A8T7CE04-F1
#
_entry.id   AF-A0A8T7CE04-F1
#
_cell.length_a   1.000
_cell.length_b   1.000
_cell.length_c   1.000
_cell.angle_alpha   90.00
_cell.angle_beta   90.00
_cell.angle_gamma   90.00
#
_symmetry.space_group_name_H-M   'P 1'
#
loop_
_entity.id
_entity.type
_entity.pdbx_description
1 polymer ?
#
loop_
_entity_poly.entity_id
_entity_poly.type
_entity_poly.pdbx_seq_one_letter_code
_entity_poly.pdbx_strand_id
1 'polypeptide(L)'
;SLSSAASPGYWVTAAIYMAEIGIYFNCLLAVFNMLPIPPLDGGRVLSNLLPPKASDQLDRVEPYGLFIVLGLLVSGLLWPLVGPGIQLSRELVLRLAGL
;
A
#
# COMPACT_ATOMS: atom_id res chain seq x y z
N SER A 1 -7.14 22.37 29.34
CA SER A 1 -6.60 21.64 28.17
C SER A 1 -6.54 20.13 28.38
N LEU A 2 -6.47 19.59 29.61
CA LEU A 2 -6.57 18.14 29.89
C LEU A 2 -8.01 17.65 30.16
N SER A 3 -8.94 18.56 30.48
CA SER A 3 -10.35 18.22 30.77
C SER A 3 -11.14 17.78 29.54
N SER A 4 -10.72 18.16 28.33
CA SER A 4 -11.33 17.72 27.07
C SER A 4 -11.00 16.26 26.73
N ALA A 5 -9.76 15.82 27.02
CA ALA A 5 -9.33 14.42 26.84
C ALA A 5 -10.06 13.44 27.76
N ALA A 6 -10.63 13.92 28.88
CA ALA A 6 -11.42 13.13 29.82
C ALA A 6 -12.91 13.01 29.42
N SER A 7 -13.36 13.72 28.39
CA SER A 7 -14.73 13.55 27.90
C SER A 7 -14.90 12.15 27.29
N PRO A 8 -15.98 11.42 27.60
CA PRO A 8 -16.18 10.05 27.12
C PRO A 8 -16.07 9.89 25.59
N GLY A 9 -16.35 10.95 24.81
CA GLY A 9 -16.26 10.93 23.35
C GLY A 9 -14.83 11.00 22.80
N TYR A 10 -13.86 11.56 23.55
CA TYR A 10 -12.51 11.80 23.02
C TYR A 10 -11.79 10.51 22.64
N TRP A 11 -11.91 9.47 23.46
CA TRP A 11 -11.30 8.16 23.20
C TRP A 11 -11.91 7.45 22.01
N VAL A 12 -13.22 7.59 21.83
CA VAL A 12 -13.94 7.02 20.67
C VAL A 12 -13.48 7.70 19.40
N THR A 13 -13.44 9.04 19.39
CA THR A 13 -12.94 9.81 18.24
C THR A 13 -11.48 9.48 17.93
N ALA A 14 -10.62 9.37 18.95
CA ALA A 14 -9.23 8.96 18.78
C ALA A 14 -9.12 7.56 18.17
N ALA A 15 -9.90 6.59 18.67
CA ALA A 15 -9.91 5.22 18.15
C ALA A 15 -10.37 5.17 16.68
N ILE A 16 -11.39 5.95 16.31
CA ILE A 16 -11.85 6.05 14.91
C ILE A 16 -10.75 6.60 14.01
N TYR A 17 -10.06 7.67 14.43
CA TYR A 17 -8.93 8.21 13.65
C TYR A 17 -7.78 7.20 13.52
N MET A 18 -7.44 6.49 14.60
CA MET A 18 -6.41 5.45 14.55
C MET A 18 -6.81 4.31 13.60
N ALA A 19 -8.08 3.89 13.61
CA ALA A 19 -8.59 2.87 12.70
C ALA A 19 -8.55 3.34 11.24
N GLU A 20 -8.98 4.58 10.96
CA GLU A 20 -8.95 5.14 9.61
C GLU A 20 -7.52 5.23 9.05
N ILE A 21 -6.58 5.74 9.86
CA ILE A 21 -5.16 5.81 9.50
C ILE A 21 -4.60 4.41 9.29
N GLY A 22 -4.92 3.46 10.18
CA GLY A 22 -4.50 2.07 10.07
C GLY A 22 -4.99 1.41 8.79
N ILE A 23 -6.27 1.56 8.45
CA ILE A 23 -6.85 1.05 7.20
C ILE A 23 -6.12 1.64 6.00
N TYR A 24 -5.91 2.96 5.99
CA TYR A 24 -5.24 3.64 4.89
C TYR A 24 -3.81 3.11 4.67
N PHE A 25 -3.00 2.99 5.72
CA PHE A 25 -1.62 2.50 5.59
C PHE A 25 -1.55 1.02 5.21
N ASN A 26 -2.45 0.17 5.72
CA ASN A 26 -2.52 -1.22 5.28
C ASN A 26 -2.92 -1.33 3.79
N CYS A 27 -3.87 -0.52 3.33
CA CYS A 27 -4.25 -0.45 1.92
C CYS A 27 -3.09 0.05 1.05
N LEU A 28 -2.37 1.09 1.50
CA LEU A 28 -1.15 1.59 0.87
C LEU A 28 -0.11 0.47 0.71
N LEU A 29 0.21 -0.24 1.81
CA LEU A 29 1.18 -1.33 1.79
C LEU A 29 0.72 -2.48 0.89
N ALA A 30 -0.56 -2.86 0.93
CA ALA A 30 -1.10 -3.91 0.08
C ALA A 30 -0.97 -3.57 -1.40
N VAL A 31 -1.39 -2.38 -1.82
CA VAL A 31 -1.31 -1.94 -3.21
C VAL A 31 0.13 -1.77 -3.65
N PHE A 32 0.99 -1.22 -2.78
CA PHE A 32 2.41 -1.11 -3.06
C PHE A 32 3.05 -2.49 -3.25
N ASN A 33 2.73 -3.46 -2.39
CA ASN A 33 3.20 -4.84 -2.52
C ASN A 33 2.64 -5.55 -3.75
N MET A 34 1.55 -5.10 -4.35
CA MET A 34 1.02 -5.66 -5.60
C MET A 34 1.76 -5.16 -6.86
N LEU A 35 2.65 -4.18 -6.75
CA LEU A 35 3.40 -3.69 -7.90
C LEU A 35 4.32 -4.81 -8.45
N PRO A 36 4.39 -5.01 -9.78
CA PRO A 36 5.21 -6.03 -10.42
C PRO A 36 6.69 -5.61 -10.50
N ILE A 37 7.26 -5.21 -9.36
CA ILE A 37 8.64 -4.73 -9.23
C ILE A 37 9.29 -5.55 -8.13
N PRO A 38 10.26 -6.44 -8.42
CA PRO A 38 11.02 -7.10 -7.36
C PRO A 38 11.72 -6.03 -6.52
N PRO A 39 11.86 -6.15 -5.18
CA PRO A 39 11.60 -7.32 -4.33
C PRO A 39 10.16 -7.43 -3.79
N LEU A 40 9.23 -6.56 -4.25
CA LEU A 40 7.85 -6.52 -3.79
C LEU A 40 7.13 -7.83 -4.15
N ASP A 41 6.10 -8.17 -3.36
CA ASP A 41 5.41 -9.45 -3.49
C ASP A 41 4.82 -9.65 -4.89
N GLY A 42 4.31 -8.60 -5.53
CA GLY A 42 3.77 -8.61 -6.89
C GLY A 42 4.83 -8.94 -7.94
N GLY A 43 6.09 -8.53 -7.73
CA GLY A 43 7.22 -8.94 -8.55
C GLY A 43 7.49 -10.45 -8.44
N ARG A 44 7.44 -11.00 -7.22
CA ARG A 44 7.61 -12.44 -6.98
C ARG A 44 6.46 -13.27 -7.54
N VAL A 45 5.23 -12.80 -7.37
CA VAL A 45 4.03 -13.42 -7.96
C VAL A 45 4.14 -13.42 -9.49
N LEU A 46 4.53 -12.29 -10.09
CA LEU A 46 4.72 -12.21 -11.53
C LEU A 46 5.84 -13.15 -12.01
N SER A 47 6.98 -13.21 -11.32
CA SER A 47 8.10 -14.11 -11.68
C SER A 47 7.64 -15.57 -11.73
N ASN A 48 6.86 -16.02 -10.73
CA ASN A 48 6.33 -17.38 -10.66
C ASN A 48 5.24 -17.70 -11.70
N LEU A 49 4.55 -16.68 -12.23
CA LEU A 49 3.54 -16.86 -13.28
C LEU A 49 4.15 -16.85 -14.69
N LEU A 50 5.37 -16.35 -14.85
CA LEU A 50 6.02 -16.20 -16.14
C LEU A 50 6.77 -17.47 -16.58
N PRO A 51 6.93 -17.69 -17.89
CA PRO A 51 7.80 -18.74 -18.41
C PRO A 51 9.26 -18.52 -17.98
N PRO A 52 10.09 -19.58 -17.89
CA PRO A 52 11.45 -19.50 -17.33
C PRO A 52 12.31 -18.37 -17.89
N LYS A 53 12.29 -18.16 -19.20
CA LYS A 53 13.07 -17.10 -19.86
C LYS A 53 12.67 -15.68 -19.43
N ALA A 54 11.40 -15.46 -19.10
CA ALA A 54 10.89 -14.15 -18.67
C ALA A 54 11.06 -13.96 -17.14
N SER A 55 10.93 -15.04 -16.37
CA SER A 55 11.33 -15.07 -14.95
C SER A 55 12.79 -14.64 -14.79
N ASP A 56 13.71 -15.26 -15.55
CA ASP A 56 15.14 -14.93 -15.52
C ASP A 56 15.42 -13.45 -15.83
N GLN A 57 14.60 -12.83 -16.69
CA GLN A 57 14.72 -11.41 -17.02
C GLN A 57 14.23 -10.52 -15.88
N LEU A 58 13.13 -10.90 -15.22
CA LEU A 58 12.59 -10.17 -14.09
C LEU A 58 13.52 -10.25 -12.87
N ASP A 59 14.10 -11.42 -12.62
CA ASP A 59 15.03 -11.64 -11.51
C ASP A 59 16.32 -10.81 -11.68
N ARG A 60 16.76 -10.54 -12.92
CA ARG A 60 17.89 -9.61 -13.19
C ARG A 60 17.59 -8.17 -12.79
N VAL A 61 16.32 -7.78 -12.68
CA VAL A 61 15.91 -6.43 -12.25
C VAL A 61 15.89 -6.32 -10.71
N GLU A 62 15.92 -7.44 -9.98
CA GLU A 62 15.83 -7.48 -8.51
C GLU A 62 16.82 -6.55 -7.78
N PRO A 63 18.12 -6.49 -8.15
CA PRO A 63 19.06 -5.58 -7.50
C PRO A 63 18.72 -4.09 -7.69
N TYR A 64 18.00 -3.76 -8.76
CA TYR A 64 17.60 -2.38 -9.08
C TYR A 64 16.22 -2.02 -8.53
N GLY A 65 15.48 -2.99 -7.98
CA GLY A 65 14.12 -2.84 -7.48
C GLY A 65 13.91 -1.65 -6.54
N LEU A 66 14.78 -1.54 -5.54
CA LEU A 66 14.74 -0.42 -4.58
C LEU A 66 14.96 0.93 -5.28
N PHE A 67 15.89 1.01 -6.23
CA PHE A 67 16.17 2.24 -6.97
C PHE A 67 15.00 2.63 -7.89
N ILE A 68 14.31 1.65 -8.48
CA ILE A 68 13.10 1.89 -9.28
C ILE A 68 12.02 2.50 -8.40
N VAL A 69 11.76 1.92 -7.23
CA VAL A 69 10.79 2.45 -6.25
C VAL A 69 11.16 3.87 -5.83
N LEU A 70 12.42 4.10 -5.45
CA LEU A 70 12.90 5.43 -5.04
C LEU A 70 12.78 6.45 -6.18
N GLY A 71 13.10 6.05 -7.41
CA GLY A 71 12.91 6.89 -8.60
C GLY A 71 11.45 7.26 -8.83
N LEU A 72 10.54 6.29 -8.70
CA LEU A 72 9.09 6.54 -8.78
C LEU A 72 8.59 7.47 -7.67
N LEU A 73 9.14 7.32 -6.46
CA LEU A 73 8.79 8.17 -5.31
C LEU A 73 9.25 9.61 -5.53
N VAL A 74 10.52 9.82 -5.87
CA VAL A 74 11.10 11.16 -6.05
C VAL A 74 10.54 11.86 -7.28
N SER A 75 10.25 11.13 -8.36
CA SER A 75 9.59 11.70 -9.55
C SER A 75 8.12 12.06 -9.32
N GLY A 76 7.50 11.61 -8.23
CA GLY A 76 6.08 11.79 -7.95
C GLY A 76 5.16 10.89 -8.78
N LEU A 77 5.69 10.04 -9.66
CA LEU A 77 4.91 9.12 -10.51
C LEU A 77 4.30 7.95 -9.72
N LEU A 78 4.87 7.64 -8.55
CA LEU A 78 4.34 6.59 -7.69
C LEU A 78 2.88 6.88 -7.30
N TRP A 79 2.56 8.13 -6.96
CA TRP A 79 1.24 8.47 -6.43
C TRP A 79 0.07 8.32 -7.41
N PRO A 80 0.13 8.81 -8.66
CA PRO A 80 -0.90 8.52 -9.65
C PRO A 80 -0.98 7.03 -10.03
N LEU A 81 0.11 6.26 -9.85
CA LEU A 81 0.14 4.82 -10.11
C LEU A 81 -0.59 4.02 -9.02
N VAL A 82 -0.27 4.24 -7.75
CA VAL A 82 -0.84 3.46 -6.63
C VAL A 82 -2.14 4.06 -6.08
N GLY A 83 -2.33 5.38 -6.21
CA GLY A 83 -3.44 6.13 -5.63
C GLY A 83 -4.83 5.57 -5.94
N PRO A 84 -5.16 5.26 -7.22
CA PRO A 84 -6.44 4.66 -7.57
C PRO A 84 -6.66 3.29 -6.89
N GLY A 85 -5.61 2.46 -6.80
CA GLY A 85 -5.68 1.16 -6.14
C GLY A 85 -5.91 1.28 -4.63
N ILE A 86 -5.35 2.30 -3.99
CA ILE A 86 -5.52 2.56 -2.56
C ILE A 86 -6.94 3.03 -2.28
N GLN A 87 -7.47 3.93 -3.12
CA GLN A 87 -8.84 4.40 -2.98
C GLN A 87 -9.84 3.26 -3.17
N LEU A 88 -9.63 2.42 -4.18
CA LEU A 88 -10.47 1.25 -4.41
C LEU A 88 -10.41 0.27 -3.24
N SER A 89 -9.22 -0.10 -2.77
CA SER A 89 -9.09 -1.03 -1.64
C SER A 89 -9.67 -0.48 -0.34
N ARG A 90 -9.44 0.81 -0.04
CA ARG A 90 -10.06 1.48 1.12
C ARG A 90 -11.57 1.49 1.03
N GLU A 91 -12.13 1.86 -0.11
CA GLU A 91 -13.59 1.88 -0.35
C GLU A 91 -14.20 0.49 -0.17
N LEU A 92 -13.54 -0.55 -0.71
CA LEU A 92 -13.98 -1.92 -0.53
C LEU A 92 -13.96 -2.33 0.94
N VAL A 93 -12.89 -2.01 1.67
CA VAL A 93 -12.78 -2.32 3.10
C VAL A 93 -13.87 -1.62 3.91
N LEU A 94 -14.15 -0.35 3.64
CA LEU A 94 -15.20 0.41 4.34
C LEU A 94 -16.59 -0.17 4.05
N ARG A 95 -16.89 -0.45 2.77
CA ARG A 95 -18.14 -1.11 2.38
C ARG A 95 -18.34 -2.45 3.06
N LEU A 96 -17.30 -3.26 3.16
CA LEU A 96 -17.34 -4.56 3.83
C LEU A 96 -17.49 -4.40 5.35
N ALA A 97 -16.94 -3.34 5.93
CA ALA A 97 -17.13 -2.98 7.34
C ALA A 97 -18.54 -2.42 7.63
N GLY A 98 -19.35 -2.14 6.61
CA GLY A 98 -20.69 -1.56 6.74
C GLY A 98 -20.68 -0.05 7.02
N LEU A 99 -19.59 0.64 6.65
CA LEU A 99 -19.45 2.10 6.67
C LEU A 99 -19.61 2.66 5.25
#